data_AF-A0A528N1T0-F1
#
_entry.id   AF-A0A528N1T0-F1
#
_cell.length_a   1.000
_cell.length_b   1.000
_cell.length_c   1.000
_cell.angle_alpha   90.00
_cell.angle_beta   90.00
_cell.angle_gamma   90.00
#
_symmetry.space_group_name_H-M   'P 1'
#
loop_
_entity.id
_entity.type
_entity.pdbx_description
1 polymer ?
#
loop_
_entity_poly.entity_id
_entity_poly.type
_entity_poly.pdbx_seq_one_letter_code
_entity_poly.pdbx_strand_id
1 'polypeptide(L)' 'LIPRADTKPLAKALLARFGTLAEVLGAPVARLEEVRGIGPTVALELKIVAATAQRAARSEIKGREVLSSWTQVLGYCRS' A
#
# COMPACT_ATOMS: atom_id res chain seq x y z
N LEU A 1 1.59 1.60 -17.89
CA LEU A 1 1.01 0.34 -18.42
C LEU A 1 2.14 -0.66 -18.62
N ILE A 2 2.30 -1.59 -17.69
CA ILE A 2 3.22 -2.72 -17.87
C ILE A 2 2.73 -3.48 -19.12
N PRO A 3 3.59 -3.78 -20.11
CA PRO A 3 3.25 -4.72 -21.18
C PRO A 3 2.67 -5.97 -20.54
N ARG A 4 1.63 -6.61 -21.09
CA ARG A 4 1.11 -7.87 -20.53
C ARG A 4 2.25 -8.89 -20.50
N ALA A 5 2.81 -9.05 -19.31
CA ALA A 5 3.99 -9.84 -19.00
C ALA A 5 3.73 -10.55 -17.67
N ASP A 6 4.51 -11.59 -17.40
CA ASP A 6 4.35 -12.32 -16.15
C ASP A 6 4.72 -11.43 -14.95
N THR A 7 3.70 -11.04 -14.18
CA THR A 7 3.84 -10.20 -12.98
C THR A 7 4.14 -11.03 -11.73
N LYS A 8 3.98 -12.36 -11.79
CA LYS A 8 4.15 -13.25 -10.63
C LYS A 8 5.59 -13.25 -10.11
N PRO A 9 6.66 -13.31 -10.95
CA PRO A 9 8.03 -13.21 -10.46
C PRO A 9 8.30 -11.89 -9.75
N LEU A 10 7.80 -10.80 -10.31
CA LEU A 10 8.01 -9.45 -9.80
C LEU A 10 7.29 -9.24 -8.45
N ALA A 11 6.04 -9.69 -8.36
CA ALA A 11 5.27 -9.66 -7.12
C ALA A 11 5.94 -10.48 -6.01
N LYS A 12 6.45 -11.68 -6.34
CA LYS A 12 7.21 -12.50 -5.38
C LYS A 12 8.51 -11.83 -4.94
N ALA A 13 9.23 -11.17 -5.85
CA ALA A 13 10.45 -10.46 -5.51
C ALA A 13 10.19 -9.27 -4.57
N LEU A 14 9.11 -8.51 -4.82
CA LEU A 14 8.66 -7.43 -3.94
C LEU A 14 8.31 -7.97 -2.55
N LEU A 15 7.51 -9.03 -2.47
CA LEU A 15 7.12 -9.64 -1.19
C LEU A 15 8.33 -10.25 -0.45
N ALA A 16 9.28 -10.85 -1.17
CA ALA A 16 10.50 -11.35 -0.55
C ALA A 16 11.37 -10.23 0.04
N ARG A 17 11.40 -9.04 -0.60
CA ARG A 17 12.18 -7.89 -0.13
C ARG A 17 11.51 -7.12 1.01
N PHE A 18 10.20 -6.93 0.93
CA PHE A 18 9.46 -6.03 1.83
C PHE A 18 8.53 -6.78 2.80
N GLY A 19 8.29 -8.07 2.61
CA GLY A 19 7.47 -8.91 3.48
C GLY A 19 5.99 -8.89 3.11
N THR A 20 5.31 -7.77 3.31
CA THR A 20 3.84 -7.69 3.12
C THR A 20 3.44 -6.72 2.01
N LEU A 21 2.19 -6.81 1.56
CA LEU A 21 1.64 -5.85 0.59
C LEU A 21 1.64 -4.42 1.15
N ALA A 22 1.37 -4.24 2.45
CA ALA A 22 1.42 -2.93 3.10
C ALA A 22 2.83 -2.33 3.06
N GLU A 23 3.85 -3.16 3.35
CA GLU A 23 5.25 -2.75 3.28
C GLU A 23 5.68 -2.41 1.84
N VAL A 24 5.25 -3.19 0.84
CA VAL A 24 5.49 -2.88 -0.59
C VAL A 24 4.86 -1.53 -0.97
N LEU A 25 3.59 -1.31 -0.61
CA LEU A 25 2.90 -0.05 -0.91
C LEU A 25 3.45 1.13 -0.11
N GLY A 26 4.03 0.90 1.06
CA GLY A 26 4.68 1.89 1.91
C GLY A 26 6.10 2.26 1.46
N ALA A 27 6.84 1.32 0.86
CA ALA A 27 8.27 1.48 0.55
C ALA A 27 8.58 2.69 -0.36
N PRO A 28 9.61 3.52 -0.10
CA PRO A 28 10.00 4.63 -0.98
C PRO A 28 10.25 4.20 -2.43
N VAL A 29 10.00 5.08 -3.40
CA VAL A 29 10.18 4.79 -4.85
C VAL A 29 11.58 4.25 -5.13
N ALA A 30 12.62 4.91 -4.61
CA ALA A 30 14.00 4.46 -4.78
C ALA A 30 14.24 3.02 -4.30
N ARG A 31 13.58 2.59 -3.21
CA ARG A 31 13.68 1.23 -2.68
C ARG A 31 12.96 0.21 -3.56
N LEU A 32 11.84 0.59 -4.16
CA LEU A 32 11.10 -0.25 -5.10
C LEU A 32 11.93 -0.49 -6.37
N GLU A 33 12.59 0.53 -6.88
CA GLU A 33 13.44 0.48 -8.08
C GLU A 33 14.72 -0.36 -7.89
N GLU A 34 15.14 -0.64 -6.66
CA GLU A 34 16.22 -1.60 -6.37
C GLU A 34 15.83 -3.05 -6.73
N VAL A 35 14.54 -3.35 -6.90
CA VAL A 35 14.07 -4.66 -7.34
C VAL A 35 14.20 -4.75 -8.87
N ARG A 36 15.00 -5.69 -9.35
CA ARG A 36 15.20 -5.94 -10.78
C ARG A 36 13.85 -6.11 -11.49
N GLY A 37 13.62 -5.28 -12.51
CA GLY A 37 12.38 -5.28 -13.29
C GLY A 37 11.34 -4.26 -12.80
N ILE A 38 11.58 -3.58 -11.68
CA ILE A 38 10.81 -2.39 -11.28
C ILE A 38 11.51 -1.15 -11.84
N GLY A 39 10.93 -0.61 -12.92
CA GLY A 39 11.28 0.72 -13.40
C GLY A 39 10.42 1.81 -12.75
N PRO A 40 10.72 3.09 -13.04
CA PRO A 40 10.02 4.24 -12.45
C PRO A 40 8.51 4.23 -12.70
N THR A 41 8.08 3.75 -13.87
CA THR A 41 6.65 3.60 -14.19
C THR A 41 5.93 2.64 -13.25
N VAL A 42 6.55 1.48 -12.95
CA VAL A 42 5.94 0.46 -12.08
C VAL A 42 5.92 0.95 -10.64
N ALA A 43 7.00 1.60 -10.20
CA ALA A 43 7.06 2.19 -8.86
C ALA A 43 6.00 3.27 -8.68
N LEU A 44 5.80 4.13 -9.69
CA LEU A 44 4.74 5.15 -9.68
C LEU A 44 3.34 4.51 -9.62
N GLU A 45 3.07 3.48 -10.42
CA GLU A 45 1.78 2.77 -10.41
C GLU A 45 1.48 2.17 -9.02
N LEU A 46 2.47 1.56 -8.36
CA LEU A 46 2.33 1.09 -6.98
C LEU A 46 2.00 2.23 -6.01
N LYS A 47 2.60 3.42 -6.21
CA LYS A 47 2.30 4.60 -5.37
C LYS A 47 0.92 5.17 -5.62
N ILE A 48 0.42 5.12 -6.85
CA ILE A 48 -0.96 5.49 -7.16
C ILE A 48 -1.93 4.54 -6.43
N VAL A 49 -1.68 3.23 -6.46
CA VAL A 49 -2.49 2.25 -5.72
C VAL A 49 -2.46 2.53 -4.22
N ALA A 50 -1.28 2.80 -3.66
CA ALA A 50 -1.14 3.16 -2.25
C ALA A 50 -1.94 4.41 -1.88
N ALA A 51 -1.84 5.48 -2.68
CA ALA A 51 -2.57 6.73 -2.47
C ALA A 51 -4.09 6.53 -2.59
N THR A 52 -4.54 5.74 -3.55
CA THR A 52 -5.96 5.38 -3.71
C THR A 52 -6.47 4.61 -2.50
N ALA A 53 -5.73 3.60 -2.03
CA ALA A 53 -6.10 2.84 -0.83
C ALA A 53 -6.18 3.74 0.41
N GLN A 54 -5.20 4.62 0.61
CA GLN A 54 -5.20 5.60 1.69
C GLN A 54 -6.41 6.56 1.61
N ARG A 55 -6.77 7.00 0.40
CA ARG A 55 -7.92 7.89 0.19
C ARG A 55 -9.24 7.16 0.43
N ALA A 56 -9.36 5.90 -0.01
CA ALA A 56 -10.53 5.06 0.24
C ALA A 56 -10.72 4.84 1.75
N ALA A 57 -9.66 4.45 2.47
CA ALA A 57 -9.71 4.27 3.93
C ALA A 57 -10.12 5.56 4.66
N ARG A 58 -9.66 6.74 4.21
CA ARG A 58 -10.09 8.02 4.77
C ARG A 58 -11.53 8.39 4.43
N SER A 59 -12.06 7.94 3.29
CA SER A 59 -13.43 8.25 2.88
C SER A 59 -14.47 7.57 3.78
N GLU A 60 -14.17 6.38 4.31
CA GLU A 60 -15.03 5.69 5.29
C GLU A 60 -15.14 6.41 6.63
N ILE A 61 -14.15 7.26 6.95
CA ILE A 61 -14.12 8.05 8.19
C ILE A 61 -14.96 9.34 8.03
N LYS A 62 -15.13 9.82 6.80
CA LYS A 62 -15.82 11.09 6.50
C LYS A 62 -17.34 10.89 6.50
N GLY A 63 -17.95 10.90 7.69
CA GLY A 63 -19.40 10.79 7.88
C GLY A 63 -19.84 9.82 8.96
N ARG A 64 -18.91 9.12 9.62
CA ARG A 64 -19.18 8.41 10.87
C ARG A 64 -18.66 9.23 12.03
N GLU A 65 -19.46 9.37 13.07
CA GLU A 65 -19.00 9.84 14.38
C GLU A 65 -17.94 8.84 14.85
N VAL A 66 -16.66 9.21 14.69
CA VAL A 66 -15.53 8.25 14.72
C VAL A 66 -15.37 7.62 16.11
N LEU A 67 -15.90 8.28 17.14
CA LEU A 67 -15.85 7.85 18.53
C LEU A 67 -17.11 8.35 19.25
N SER A 68 -18.26 7.71 19.03
CA SER A 68 -19.48 8.01 19.79
C SER A 68 -19.47 7.34 21.17
N SER A 69 -18.48 6.49 21.47
CA SER A 69 -18.30 5.87 22.78
C SER A 69 -16.84 5.65 23.16
N TRP A 70 -16.57 5.76 24.46
CA TRP A 70 -15.26 5.55 25.08
C TRP A 70 -14.64 4.17 24.76
N THR A 71 -15.48 3.16 24.55
CA THR A 71 -15.06 1.81 24.19
C THR A 71 -14.38 1.75 22.81
N GLN A 72 -14.80 2.57 21.85
CA GLN A 72 -14.19 2.63 20.51
C GLN A 72 -12.79 3.25 20.55
N VAL A 73 -12.54 4.19 21.46
CA VAL A 73 -11.22 4.81 21.68
C VAL A 73 -10.21 3.75 22.15
N LEU A 74 -10.63 2.94 23.13
CA LEU A 74 -9.80 1.88 23.71
C LEU A 74 -9.48 0.73 22.74
N GLY A 75 -10.32 0.55 21.70
CA GLY A 75 -10.07 -0.40 20.63
C GLY A 75 -9.01 0.09 19.65
N TYR A 76 -9.08 1.37 19.24
CA TYR A 76 -8.14 1.97 18.30
C TYR A 76 -6.69 2.01 18.83
N CYS A 77 -6.49 2.28 20.12
CA CYS A 77 -5.15 2.34 20.71
C CYS A 77 -4.49 0.96 20.91
N ARG A 78 -5.23 -0.14 20.73
CA ARG A 78 -4.73 -1.51 20.94
C ARG A 78 -4.49 -2.30 19.65
N SER A 79 -4.79 -1.72 18.50
CA SER A 79 -4.55 -2.27 17.15
C SER A 79 -3.43 -1.50 16.46
#